data_AF-A0A916Y310-F1
#
_entry.id   AF-A0A916Y310-F1
#
_cell.length_a   1.000
_cell.length_b   1.000
_cell.length_c   1.000
_cell.angle_alpha   90.00
_cell.angle_beta   90.00
_cell.angle_gamma   90.00
#
_symmetry.space_group_name_H-M   'P 1'
#
loop_
_entity.id
_entity.type
_entity.pdbx_description
1 polymer ?
#
loop_
_entity_poly.entity_id
_entity_poly.type
_entity_poly.pdbx_seq_one_letter_code
_entity_poly.pdbx_strand_id
1 'polypeptide(L)' 'MTNNQFTLGLLGGFAVGALLGVLFAPEKGTVTRKKMKNQYDDYADELKHKFDSFSDTVTNKFSDLERKTNKIVANSNE' A
#
# COMPACT_ATOMS: atom_id res chain seq x y z
N MET A 1 14.90 -15.30 -14.74
CA MET A 1 13.47 -15.09 -14.42
C MET A 1 13.25 -15.46 -12.95
N THR A 2 13.32 -14.50 -12.01
CA THR A 2 13.18 -14.73 -10.53
C THR A 2 11.97 -14.01 -9.91
N ASN A 3 11.05 -13.57 -10.76
CA ASN A 3 9.84 -12.82 -10.40
C ASN A 3 8.77 -13.71 -9.74
N ASN A 4 8.92 -15.03 -9.91
CA ASN A 4 8.00 -16.01 -9.35
C ASN A 4 8.12 -16.05 -7.81
N GLN A 5 9.29 -15.73 -7.25
CA GLN A 5 9.54 -15.87 -5.81
C GLN A 5 8.99 -14.70 -5.00
N PHE A 6 9.16 -13.45 -5.44
CA PHE A 6 8.56 -12.30 -4.74
C PHE A 6 7.04 -12.29 -4.87
N THR A 7 6.47 -12.72 -6.00
CA THR A 7 5.01 -12.79 -6.17
C THR A 7 4.42 -13.97 -5.42
N LEU A 8 5.11 -15.12 -5.35
CA LEU A 8 4.70 -16.16 -4.42
C LEU A 8 4.85 -15.70 -2.97
N GLY A 9 5.81 -14.83 -2.67
CA GLY A 9 5.99 -14.22 -1.35
C GLY A 9 4.93 -13.18 -1.00
N LEU A 10 4.54 -12.32 -1.95
CA LEU A 10 3.55 -11.27 -1.77
C LEU A 10 2.14 -11.83 -1.89
N LEU A 11 1.86 -12.74 -2.82
CA LEU A 11 0.57 -13.44 -2.91
C LEU A 11 0.45 -14.47 -1.80
N GLY A 12 1.57 -15.10 -1.42
CA GLY A 12 1.62 -15.88 -0.19
C GLY A 12 1.34 -14.97 1.00
N GLY A 13 1.99 -13.81 1.10
CA GLY A 13 1.83 -12.86 2.20
C GLY A 13 0.51 -12.11 2.19
N PHE A 14 -0.12 -11.90 1.04
CA PHE A 14 -1.42 -11.28 0.87
C PHE A 14 -2.51 -12.32 0.97
N ALA A 15 -2.36 -13.53 0.45
CA ALA A 15 -3.34 -14.60 0.68
C ALA A 15 -3.30 -15.00 2.14
N VAL A 16 -2.12 -15.21 2.73
CA VAL A 16 -2.00 -15.40 4.17
C VAL A 16 -2.47 -14.13 4.89
N GLY A 17 -2.09 -12.93 4.45
CA GLY A 17 -2.47 -11.67 5.09
C GLY A 17 -3.94 -11.29 4.95
N ALA A 18 -4.64 -11.75 3.91
CA ALA A 18 -6.05 -11.52 3.63
C ALA A 18 -6.89 -12.68 4.12
N LEU A 19 -6.38 -13.91 4.14
CA LEU A 19 -7.02 -15.00 4.87
C LEU A 19 -6.98 -14.69 6.35
N LEU A 20 -5.81 -14.33 6.88
CA LEU A 20 -5.71 -13.81 8.24
C LEU A 20 -6.49 -12.50 8.37
N GLY A 21 -6.45 -11.59 7.39
CA GLY A 21 -7.17 -10.31 7.43
C GLY A 21 -8.68 -10.46 7.48
N VAL A 22 -9.26 -11.36 6.68
CA VAL A 22 -10.69 -11.69 6.63
C VAL A 22 -11.10 -12.57 7.82
N LEU A 23 -10.24 -13.50 8.23
CA LEU A 23 -10.48 -14.36 9.40
C LEU A 23 -10.50 -13.54 10.70
N PHE A 24 -9.54 -12.63 10.86
CA PHE A 24 -9.47 -11.75 12.02
C PHE A 24 -10.43 -10.57 11.92
N ALA A 25 -10.77 -10.08 10.73
CA ALA A 25 -11.75 -9.01 10.52
C ALA A 25 -12.82 -9.40 9.49
N PRO A 26 -13.87 -10.13 9.89
CA PRO A 26 -14.98 -10.49 9.02
C PRO A 26 -16.00 -9.36 8.91
N GLU A 27 -16.36 -8.98 7.68
CA GLU A 27 -17.37 -7.97 7.43
C GLU A 27 -18.79 -8.56 7.51
N LYS A 28 -19.74 -7.85 8.11
CA LYS A 28 -21.13 -8.34 8.26
C LYS A 28 -21.77 -8.55 6.89
N GLY A 29 -22.27 -9.75 6.61
CA GLY A 29 -22.73 -10.15 5.27
C GLY A 29 -23.88 -9.32 4.67
N THR A 30 -24.73 -8.70 5.50
CA THR A 30 -25.75 -7.74 5.02
C THR A 30 -25.14 -6.45 4.49
N VAL A 31 -24.00 -6.02 5.04
CA VAL A 31 -23.22 -4.85 4.60
C VAL A 31 -22.46 -5.17 3.33
N THR A 32 -21.83 -6.34 3.19
CA THR A 32 -21.23 -6.76 1.91
C THR A 32 -22.28 -6.78 0.79
N ARG A 33 -23.45 -7.35 1.06
CA ARG A 33 -24.53 -7.42 0.06
C ARG A 33 -25.14 -6.05 -0.28
N LYS A 34 -25.20 -5.13 0.69
CA LYS A 34 -25.71 -3.76 0.50
C LYS A 34 -24.65 -2.81 -0.06
N LYS A 35 -23.37 -2.98 0.29
CA LYS A 35 -22.24 -2.29 -0.33
C LYS A 35 -22.08 -2.73 -1.80
N MET A 36 -22.27 -4.02 -2.09
CA MET A 36 -22.41 -4.53 -3.47
C MET A 36 -23.62 -3.95 -4.22
N LYS A 37 -24.60 -3.38 -3.51
CA LYS A 37 -25.82 -2.86 -4.12
C LYS A 37 -25.89 -1.33 -4.20
N ASN A 38 -25.25 -0.56 -3.30
CA ASN A 38 -25.34 0.91 -3.28
C ASN A 38 -24.26 1.69 -2.47
N GLN A 39 -23.24 1.09 -1.83
CA GLN A 39 -22.40 1.81 -0.82
C GLN A 39 -20.90 1.43 -0.72
N TYR A 40 -20.33 0.67 -1.67
CA TYR A 40 -18.87 0.44 -1.68
C TYR A 40 -18.06 1.67 -2.13
N ASP A 41 -18.68 2.59 -2.87
CA ASP A 41 -17.99 3.68 -3.57
C ASP A 41 -17.47 4.80 -2.65
N ASP A 42 -18.27 5.34 -1.72
CA ASP A 42 -17.80 6.45 -0.87
C ASP A 42 -16.63 6.04 0.05
N TYR A 43 -16.54 4.75 0.43
CA TYR A 43 -15.45 4.22 1.25
C TYR A 43 -14.19 3.89 0.44
N ALA A 44 -14.32 3.65 -0.86
CA ALA A 44 -13.18 3.49 -1.77
C ALA A 44 -12.51 4.84 -2.06
N ASP A 45 -13.28 5.93 -2.02
CA ASP A 45 -12.78 7.26 -2.35
C ASP A 45 -12.09 7.97 -1.16
N GLU A 46 -12.52 7.77 0.09
CA GLU A 46 -11.74 8.28 1.24
C GLU A 46 -10.47 7.43 1.50
N LEU A 47 -10.47 6.14 1.13
CA LEU A 47 -9.27 5.28 1.15
C LEU A 47 -8.24 5.72 0.10
N LYS A 48 -8.68 6.15 -1.09
CA LYS A 48 -7.82 6.81 -2.08
C LYS A 48 -7.17 8.07 -1.54
N HIS A 49 -7.95 8.93 -0.90
CA HIS A 49 -7.43 10.24 -0.49
C HIS A 49 -6.38 10.15 0.63
N LYS A 50 -6.50 9.16 1.54
CA LYS A 50 -5.47 8.89 2.57
C LYS A 50 -4.28 8.08 2.03
N PHE A 51 -4.48 7.24 1.01
CA PHE A 51 -3.39 6.53 0.34
C PHE A 51 -2.51 7.49 -0.46
N ASP A 52 -3.09 8.55 -1.03
CA ASP A 52 -2.36 9.61 -1.73
C ASP A 52 -1.52 10.47 -0.76
N SER A 53 -2.08 10.90 0.38
CA SER A 53 -1.29 11.63 1.40
C SER A 53 -0.18 10.79 2.04
N PHE A 54 -0.38 9.47 2.12
CA PHE A 54 0.64 8.53 2.58
C PHE A 54 1.75 8.33 1.53
N SER A 55 1.39 8.23 0.25
CA SER A 55 2.31 8.18 -0.89
C SER A 55 3.20 9.43 -0.96
N ASP A 56 2.62 10.61 -0.72
CA ASP A 56 3.36 11.87 -0.75
C ASP A 56 4.32 12.04 0.44
N THR A 57 3.93 11.57 1.64
CA THR A 57 4.82 11.60 2.82
C THR A 57 5.99 10.63 2.66
N VAL A 58 5.76 9.47 2.05
CA VAL A 58 6.83 8.51 1.72
C VAL A 58 7.74 9.10 0.63
N THR A 59 7.19 9.76 -0.38
CA THR A 59 7.92 10.41 -1.48
C THR A 59 8.80 11.57 -0.98
N ASN A 60 8.30 12.37 -0.03
CA ASN A 60 9.08 13.47 0.55
C ASN A 60 10.22 12.97 1.45
N LYS A 61 10.02 11.90 2.23
CA LYS A 61 11.11 11.30 3.02
C LYS A 61 12.16 10.62 2.13
N PHE A 62 11.74 10.01 1.03
CA PHE A 62 12.66 9.39 0.07
C PHE A 62 13.48 10.43 -0.69
N SER A 63 12.88 11.55 -1.09
CA SER A 63 13.60 12.64 -1.76
C SER A 63 14.52 13.43 -0.82
N ASP A 64 14.23 13.50 0.48
CA ASP A 64 15.18 14.01 1.49
C ASP A 64 16.36 13.06 1.72
N LEU A 65 16.11 11.75 1.70
CA LEU A 65 17.15 10.73 1.64
C LEU A 65 18.00 10.86 0.37
N GLU A 66 17.36 11.16 -0.77
CA GLU A 66 18.02 11.30 -2.08
C GLU A 66 18.86 12.56 -2.17
N ARG A 67 18.38 13.70 -1.65
CA ARG A 67 19.17 14.94 -1.57
C ARG A 67 20.33 14.83 -0.59
N LYS A 68 20.15 14.14 0.55
CA LYS A 68 21.26 13.80 1.45
C LYS A 68 22.30 12.94 0.72
N THR A 69 21.85 11.99 -0.08
CA THR A 69 22.75 11.13 -0.86
C THR A 69 23.46 11.93 -1.95
N ASN A 70 22.78 12.84 -2.65
CA ASN A 70 23.40 13.65 -3.72
C ASN A 70 24.38 14.70 -3.19
N LYS A 71 24.15 15.23 -1.99
CA LYS A 71 25.16 16.06 -1.31
C LYS A 71 26.38 15.26 -0.87
N ILE A 72 26.21 14.00 -0.49
CA ILE A 72 27.33 13.09 -0.20
C ILE A 72 28.11 12.78 -1.50
N VAL A 73 27.43 12.68 -2.64
CA VAL A 73 28.05 12.33 -3.92
C VAL A 73 28.68 13.54 -4.63
N ALA A 74 28.04 14.71 -4.61
CA ALA A 74 28.60 15.93 -5.22
C ALA A 74 29.83 16.46 -4.47
N ASN A 75 29.87 16.31 -3.14
CA ASN A 75 31.06 16.57 -2.32
C ASN A 75 32.13 15.47 -2.44
N SER A 76 31.89 14.43 -3.25
CA SER A 76 32.86 13.38 -3.53
C SER A 76 33.45 13.50 -4.94
N ASN A 77 33.05 14.49 -5.74
CA ASN A 77 33.59 14.79 -7.07
C ASN A 77 34.22 16.20 -7.17
N GLU A 78 34.40 16.86 -6.02
CA GLU A 78 35.47 17.85 -5.80
C GLU A 78 36.64 17.12 -5.12
#